data_AF-A0A1M2VF50-F1
#
_entry.id   AF-A0A1M2VF50-F1
#
_cell.length_a   1.000
_cell.length_b   1.000
_cell.length_c   1.000
_cell.angle_alpha   90.00
_cell.angle_beta   90.00
_cell.angle_gamma   90.00
#
_symmetry.space_group_name_H-M   'P 1'
#
loop_
_entity.id
_entity.type
_entity.pdbx_description
1 polymer ?
#
loop_
_entity_poly.entity_id
_entity_poly.type
_entity_poly.pdbx_seq_one_letter_code
_entity_poly.pdbx_strand_id
1 'polypeptide(L)'
;MREVAEKTIRKHYPYFTPRNDWEVLYLSSVPYSGSEAGLYERLDNYLALDIKERGSYKAVIRRATKDLDEPLDMTGYKPSPGDPEVFVQPLPGSEYSIRLFSGNAESKDYCLDFVRTSTGEPVNSPFKFDLLCLPDPNAPIGSAPIISKRALECAFGIPQHEIEPGAEKFLLHDGQHCLLRRPGHRDVRFKVPIRRRPKPEAAPVDADILDFPEYETYRYRVNDGQFE
;
A
#
# COMPACT_ATOMS: atom_id res chain seq x y z
N MET A 1 -4.30 -0.80 -13.92
CA MET A 1 -3.17 -1.75 -14.07
C MET A 1 -1.99 -1.20 -14.88
N ARG A 2 -2.27 -0.39 -15.91
CA ARG A 2 -1.31 0.12 -16.89
C ARG A 2 -0.03 0.73 -16.31
N GLU A 3 -0.15 1.68 -15.40
CA GLU A 3 1.02 2.39 -14.84
C GLU A 3 2.00 1.44 -14.13
N VAL A 4 1.46 0.46 -13.40
CA VAL A 4 2.24 -0.60 -12.76
C VAL A 4 2.95 -1.45 -13.79
N ALA A 5 2.23 -1.89 -14.83
CA ALA A 5 2.81 -2.70 -15.89
C ALA A 5 3.99 -1.99 -16.57
N GLU A 6 3.83 -0.70 -16.88
CA GLU A 6 4.88 0.14 -17.44
C GLU A 6 6.07 0.33 -16.48
N LYS A 7 5.83 0.55 -15.19
CA LYS A 7 6.90 0.63 -14.18
C LYS A 7 7.69 -0.69 -14.09
N THR A 8 7.01 -1.83 -14.08
CA THR A 8 7.64 -3.16 -14.10
C THR A 8 8.50 -3.34 -15.35
N ILE A 9 7.97 -2.98 -16.52
CA ILE A 9 8.71 -3.09 -17.79
C ILE A 9 9.93 -2.18 -17.79
N ARG A 10 9.81 -0.91 -17.39
CA ARG A 10 10.95 0.02 -17.30
C ARG A 10 12.04 -0.51 -16.36
N LYS A 11 11.65 -1.19 -15.28
CA LYS A 11 12.60 -1.77 -14.31
C LYS A 11 13.34 -2.98 -14.88
N HIS A 12 12.63 -3.89 -15.54
CA HIS A 12 13.18 -5.19 -15.97
C HIS A 12 13.69 -5.20 -17.42
N TYR A 13 13.16 -4.34 -18.27
CA TYR A 13 13.47 -4.22 -19.70
C TYR A 13 13.64 -2.74 -20.10
N PRO A 14 14.59 -1.99 -19.50
CA PRO A 14 14.74 -0.55 -19.74
C PRO A 14 15.06 -0.18 -21.20
N TYR A 15 15.58 -1.12 -21.98
CA TYR A 15 15.90 -1.00 -23.41
C TYR A 15 14.71 -1.28 -24.33
N PHE A 16 13.58 -1.78 -23.79
CA PHE A 16 12.48 -2.30 -24.58
C PHE A 16 11.30 -1.33 -24.62
N THR A 17 10.77 -1.08 -25.81
CA THR A 17 9.53 -0.33 -26.00
C THR A 17 8.43 -1.28 -26.51
N PRO A 18 7.39 -1.57 -25.72
CA PRO A 18 6.26 -2.38 -26.15
C PRO A 18 5.54 -1.78 -27.38
N ARG A 19 5.15 -2.64 -28.32
CA ARG A 19 4.48 -2.25 -29.57
C ARG A 19 2.96 -2.11 -29.40
N ASN A 20 2.39 -2.73 -28.38
CA ASN A 20 0.95 -2.77 -28.13
C ASN A 20 0.64 -3.16 -26.67
N ASP A 21 -0.62 -3.00 -26.28
CA ASP A 21 -1.11 -3.29 -24.93
C ASP A 21 -0.96 -4.76 -24.52
N TRP A 22 -0.98 -5.70 -25.47
CA TRP A 22 -0.76 -7.11 -25.14
C TRP A 22 0.68 -7.35 -24.67
N GLU A 23 1.68 -6.72 -25.31
CA GLU A 23 3.07 -6.80 -24.86
C GLU A 23 3.27 -6.14 -23.50
N VAL A 24 2.60 -5.00 -23.25
CA VAL A 24 2.63 -4.33 -21.94
C VAL A 24 2.10 -5.28 -20.85
N LEU A 25 0.96 -5.92 -21.10
CA LEU A 25 0.37 -6.85 -20.15
C LEU A 25 1.23 -8.12 -19.97
N TYR A 26 1.72 -8.71 -21.06
CA TYR A 26 2.52 -9.93 -21.04
C TYR A 26 3.85 -9.74 -20.28
N LEU A 27 4.62 -8.71 -20.62
CA LEU A 27 5.93 -8.46 -20.01
C LEU A 27 5.83 -8.03 -18.54
N SER A 28 4.71 -7.44 -18.14
CA SER A 28 4.48 -7.08 -16.73
C SER A 28 4.14 -8.27 -15.84
N SER A 29 3.66 -9.38 -16.42
CA SER A 29 3.17 -10.55 -15.69
C SER A 29 4.10 -11.76 -15.78
N VAL A 30 4.85 -11.90 -16.87
CA VAL A 30 5.73 -13.04 -17.14
C VAL A 30 7.19 -12.57 -17.21
N PRO A 31 8.04 -12.95 -16.24
CA PRO A 31 9.47 -12.67 -16.32
C PRO A 31 10.13 -13.36 -17.52
N TYR A 32 10.93 -12.63 -18.28
CA TYR A 32 11.74 -13.13 -19.38
C TYR A 32 13.21 -13.14 -18.97
N SER A 33 13.85 -14.30 -19.10
CA SER A 33 15.26 -14.52 -18.75
C SER A 33 16.17 -14.79 -19.95
N GLY A 34 15.69 -14.56 -21.18
CA GLY A 34 16.49 -14.75 -22.41
C GLY A 34 17.25 -13.49 -22.83
N SER A 35 17.87 -13.53 -24.01
CA SER A 35 18.63 -12.40 -24.55
C SER A 35 17.74 -11.26 -25.02
N GLU A 36 18.22 -10.02 -24.93
CA GLU A 36 17.48 -8.83 -25.39
C GLU A 36 17.04 -8.96 -26.86
N ALA A 37 17.93 -9.49 -27.71
CA ALA A 37 17.67 -9.71 -29.13
C ALA A 37 16.55 -10.73 -29.40
N GLY A 38 16.34 -11.71 -28.50
CA GLY A 38 15.32 -12.75 -28.64
C GLY A 38 13.95 -12.35 -28.11
N LEU A 39 13.81 -11.17 -27.50
CA LEU A 39 12.57 -10.77 -26.84
C LEU A 39 11.44 -10.51 -27.84
N TYR A 40 11.70 -9.76 -28.92
CA TYR A 40 10.70 -9.49 -29.94
C TYR A 40 10.21 -10.77 -30.63
N GLU A 41 11.14 -11.66 -31.02
CA GLU A 41 10.80 -12.94 -31.65
C GLU A 41 9.93 -13.80 -30.73
N ARG A 42 10.25 -13.85 -29.43
CA ARG A 42 9.42 -14.53 -28.45
C ARG A 42 8.02 -13.92 -28.38
N LEU A 43 7.93 -12.60 -28.24
CA LEU A 43 6.63 -11.91 -28.17
C LEU A 43 5.78 -12.17 -29.42
N ASP A 44 6.38 -12.17 -30.60
CA ASP A 44 5.69 -12.48 -31.86
C ASP A 44 5.13 -13.91 -31.85
N ASN A 45 5.92 -14.89 -31.38
CA ASN A 45 5.49 -16.27 -31.28
C ASN A 45 4.32 -16.46 -30.28
N TYR A 46 4.39 -15.84 -29.10
CA TYR A 46 3.32 -15.93 -28.11
C TYR A 46 2.07 -15.17 -28.55
N LEU A 47 2.22 -14.00 -29.18
CA LEU A 47 1.10 -13.26 -29.75
C LEU A 47 0.39 -14.08 -30.83
N ALA A 48 1.12 -14.80 -31.68
CA ALA A 48 0.53 -15.68 -32.69
C ALA A 48 -0.31 -16.81 -32.07
N LEU A 49 0.12 -17.37 -30.93
CA LEU A 49 -0.65 -18.37 -30.17
C LEU A 49 -1.94 -17.76 -29.60
N ASP A 50 -1.85 -16.59 -28.96
CA ASP A 50 -3.02 -15.89 -28.41
C ASP A 50 -4.02 -15.49 -29.51
N ILE A 51 -3.53 -15.09 -30.69
CA ILE A 51 -4.40 -14.80 -31.85
C ILE A 51 -5.14 -16.07 -32.28
N LYS A 52 -4.46 -17.21 -32.33
CA LYS A 52 -5.06 -18.50 -32.69
C LYS A 52 -6.15 -18.92 -31.71
N GLU A 53 -5.92 -18.72 -30.41
CA GLU A 53 -6.88 -19.07 -29.36
C GLU A 53 -8.07 -18.11 -29.30
N ARG A 54 -7.85 -16.81 -29.52
CA ARG A 54 -8.88 -15.76 -29.38
C ARG A 54 -9.55 -15.37 -30.70
N GLY A 55 -9.08 -15.92 -31.81
CA GLY A 55 -9.63 -15.76 -33.15
C GLY A 55 -9.20 -14.52 -33.92
N SER A 56 -8.62 -13.48 -33.28
CA SER A 56 -8.08 -12.32 -34.02
C SER A 56 -7.13 -11.46 -33.19
N TYR A 57 -6.22 -10.76 -33.87
CA TYR A 57 -5.36 -9.73 -33.27
C TYR A 57 -6.18 -8.65 -32.54
N LYS A 58 -7.26 -8.16 -33.16
CA LYS A 58 -8.11 -7.13 -32.55
C LYS A 58 -8.75 -7.59 -31.24
N ALA A 59 -9.15 -8.86 -31.14
CA ALA A 59 -9.72 -9.42 -29.91
C ALA A 59 -8.66 -9.52 -28.80
N VAL A 60 -7.43 -9.92 -29.14
CA VAL A 60 -6.30 -9.99 -28.22
C VAL A 60 -5.97 -8.60 -27.66
N ILE A 61 -5.74 -7.61 -28.54
CA ILE A 61 -5.39 -6.24 -28.11
C ILE A 61 -6.51 -5.62 -27.27
N ARG A 62 -7.77 -5.72 -27.70
CA ARG A 62 -8.91 -5.14 -26.97
C ARG A 62 -9.01 -5.70 -25.54
N ARG A 63 -8.76 -7.00 -25.35
CA ARG A 63 -8.76 -7.61 -24.02
C ARG A 63 -7.61 -7.06 -23.19
N ALA A 64 -6.40 -7.02 -23.74
CA ALA A 64 -5.24 -6.49 -23.02
C ALA A 64 -5.44 -5.03 -22.61
N THR A 65 -5.99 -4.19 -23.49
CA THR A 65 -6.37 -2.80 -23.17
C THR A 65 -7.35 -2.75 -22.01
N LYS A 66 -8.41 -3.57 -22.05
CA LYS A 66 -9.41 -3.63 -20.97
C LYS A 66 -8.76 -4.01 -19.64
N ASP A 67 -7.93 -5.05 -19.63
CA ASP A 67 -7.28 -5.55 -18.41
C ASP A 67 -6.25 -4.52 -17.87
N LEU A 68 -5.59 -3.75 -18.74
CA LEU A 68 -4.66 -2.67 -18.33
C LEU A 68 -5.39 -1.44 -17.79
N ASP A 69 -6.52 -1.07 -18.40
CA ASP A 69 -7.33 0.08 -18.03
C ASP A 69 -8.23 -0.21 -16.82
N GLU A 70 -8.34 -1.47 -16.40
CA GLU A 70 -9.00 -1.84 -15.16
C GLU A 70 -8.32 -1.12 -13.98
N PRO A 71 -9.08 -0.35 -13.18
CA PRO A 71 -8.57 0.32 -12.00
C PRO A 71 -7.91 -0.72 -11.09
N LEU A 72 -6.63 -0.53 -10.82
CA LEU A 72 -5.90 -1.45 -9.97
C LEU A 72 -5.99 -0.95 -8.53
N ASP A 73 -6.92 -1.52 -7.78
CA ASP A 73 -6.99 -1.34 -6.34
C ASP A 73 -6.07 -2.36 -5.63
N MET A 74 -4.77 -2.31 -5.91
CA MET A 74 -3.79 -3.17 -5.23
C MET A 74 -3.06 -2.44 -4.12
N THR A 75 -3.17 -3.01 -2.92
CA THR A 75 -2.40 -2.63 -1.74
C THR A 75 -0.93 -2.98 -1.95
N GLY A 76 -0.04 -2.05 -1.60
CA GLY A 76 1.38 -2.34 -1.46
C GLY A 76 2.32 -1.77 -2.52
N TYR A 77 1.82 -1.02 -3.50
CA TYR A 77 2.68 -0.30 -4.43
C TYR A 77 3.35 0.89 -3.76
N LYS A 78 4.69 0.89 -3.79
CA LYS A 78 5.47 2.02 -3.28
C LYS A 78 5.17 3.27 -4.12
N PRO A 79 5.05 4.44 -3.49
CA PRO A 79 4.77 5.68 -4.21
C PRO A 79 5.98 6.11 -5.03
N SER A 80 5.72 6.75 -6.15
CA SER A 80 6.69 7.50 -6.94
C SER A 80 6.83 8.93 -6.42
N PRO A 81 7.96 9.61 -6.72
CA PRO A 81 8.12 11.02 -6.38
C PRO A 81 6.98 11.86 -6.97
N GLY A 82 6.26 12.60 -6.12
CA GLY A 82 5.14 13.44 -6.52
C GLY A 82 3.76 12.79 -6.40
N ASP A 83 3.68 11.50 -6.07
CA ASP A 83 2.39 10.84 -5.84
C ASP A 83 1.63 11.54 -4.69
N PRO A 84 0.30 11.74 -4.83
CA PRO A 84 -0.52 12.32 -3.77
C PRO A 84 -0.66 11.34 -2.60
N GLU A 85 -1.13 11.85 -1.45
CA GLU A 85 -1.44 11.05 -0.25
C GLU A 85 -0.26 10.26 0.34
N VAL A 86 0.96 10.75 0.12
CA VAL A 86 2.18 10.27 0.78
C VAL A 86 2.50 11.15 1.97
N PHE A 87 2.55 10.55 3.16
CA PHE A 87 2.87 11.24 4.40
C PHE A 87 4.20 10.74 4.93
N VAL A 88 5.17 11.64 5.12
CA VAL A 88 6.49 11.30 5.66
C VAL A 88 6.68 12.02 6.99
N GLN A 89 7.10 11.29 8.02
CA GLN A 89 7.36 11.83 9.35
C GLN A 89 8.69 11.30 9.90
N PRO A 90 9.63 12.18 10.31
CA PRO A 90 10.93 11.76 10.85
C PRO A 90 10.77 11.07 12.20
N LEU A 91 11.54 9.99 12.41
CA LEU A 91 11.60 9.34 13.71
C LEU A 91 12.54 10.12 14.63
N PRO A 92 12.10 10.51 15.84
CA PRO A 92 12.95 11.23 16.78
C PRO A 92 14.25 10.46 17.10
N GLY A 93 15.38 11.16 17.04
CA GLY A 93 16.70 10.59 17.34
C GLY A 93 17.15 9.50 16.36
N SER A 94 16.76 9.60 15.08
CA SER A 94 17.12 8.63 14.04
C SER A 94 17.30 9.31 12.70
N GLU A 95 18.12 8.71 11.84
CA GLU A 95 18.28 9.12 10.44
C GLU A 95 17.12 8.68 9.54
N TYR A 96 16.18 7.87 10.06
CA TYR A 96 15.06 7.31 9.30
C TYR A 96 13.74 8.03 9.59
N SER A 97 12.86 7.99 8.60
CA SER A 97 11.48 8.47 8.69
C SER A 97 10.52 7.29 8.47
N ILE A 98 9.32 7.41 9.02
CA ILE A 98 8.18 6.60 8.58
C ILE A 98 7.59 7.30 7.36
N ARG A 99 7.30 6.53 6.31
CA ARG A 99 6.48 6.97 5.20
C ARG A 99 5.22 6.11 5.12
N LEU A 100 4.09 6.78 5.01
CA LEU A 100 2.77 6.20 4.86
C LEU A 100 2.23 6.58 3.49
N PHE A 101 1.65 5.64 2.77
CA PHE A 101 1.12 5.85 1.42
C PHE A 101 -0.12 4.99 1.19
N SER A 102 -0.95 5.42 0.25
CA SER A 102 -2.22 4.77 -0.01
C SER A 102 -2.04 3.34 -0.53
N GLY A 103 -2.75 2.39 0.09
CA GLY A 103 -3.04 1.06 -0.46
C GLY A 103 -4.38 1.05 -1.19
N ASN A 104 -5.12 -0.04 -1.09
CA ASN A 104 -6.47 -0.16 -1.62
C ASN A 104 -7.46 0.76 -0.86
N ALA A 105 -8.14 1.64 -1.61
CA ALA A 105 -9.12 2.54 -1.04
C ALA A 105 -10.33 1.78 -0.48
N GLU A 106 -10.95 0.87 -1.22
CA GLU A 106 -12.11 0.09 -0.76
C GLU A 106 -11.88 -0.60 0.60
N SER A 107 -10.73 -1.28 0.76
CA SER A 107 -10.31 -1.97 1.99
C SER A 107 -9.79 -1.04 3.09
N LYS A 108 -9.73 0.26 2.83
CA LYS A 108 -9.22 1.30 3.75
C LYS A 108 -7.77 1.04 4.15
N ASP A 109 -6.99 0.55 3.21
CA ASP A 109 -5.61 0.15 3.43
C ASP A 109 -4.68 1.35 3.29
N TYR A 110 -3.69 1.38 4.17
CA TYR A 110 -2.47 2.13 4.01
C TYR A 110 -1.29 1.16 4.08
N CYS A 111 -0.22 1.53 3.40
CA CYS A 111 1.06 0.88 3.56
C CYS A 111 2.02 1.82 4.28
N LEU A 112 2.84 1.23 5.14
CA LEU A 112 3.91 1.91 5.85
C LEU A 112 5.25 1.32 5.43
N ASP A 113 6.25 2.17 5.23
CA ASP A 113 7.65 1.76 5.13
C ASP A 113 8.59 2.71 5.88
N PHE A 114 9.85 2.30 6.01
CA PHE A 114 10.92 3.15 6.49
C PHE A 114 11.69 3.73 5.31
N VAL A 115 12.06 4.99 5.42
CA VAL A 115 12.89 5.67 4.42
C VAL A 115 14.05 6.38 5.11
N ARG A 116 15.18 6.55 4.41
CA ARG A 116 16.22 7.48 4.83
C ARG A 116 15.67 8.90 4.78
N THR A 117 15.79 9.64 5.88
CA THR A 117 15.18 10.99 5.97
C THR A 117 15.78 11.97 4.97
N SER A 118 17.08 11.85 4.69
CA SER A 118 17.78 12.75 3.77
C SER A 118 17.46 12.52 2.30
N THR A 119 17.15 11.29 1.89
CA THR A 119 17.00 10.92 0.47
C THR A 119 15.59 10.47 0.10
N GLY A 120 14.77 10.08 1.08
CA GLY A 120 13.48 9.43 0.85
C GLY A 120 13.60 7.99 0.34
N GLU A 121 14.81 7.42 0.30
CA GLU A 121 15.07 6.08 -0.19
C GLU A 121 14.50 5.02 0.77
N PRO A 122 13.70 4.06 0.29
CA PRO A 122 13.12 3.02 1.14
C PRO A 122 14.19 2.05 1.64
N VAL A 123 14.06 1.64 2.91
CA VAL A 123 14.96 0.69 3.57
C VAL A 123 14.16 -0.37 4.32
N ASN A 124 14.66 -1.60 4.31
CA ASN A 124 14.07 -2.70 5.06
C ASN A 124 14.62 -2.67 6.49
N SER A 125 13.72 -2.69 7.49
CA SER A 125 14.01 -2.91 8.90
C SER A 125 15.36 -2.35 9.36
N PRO A 126 15.58 -1.02 9.29
CA PRO A 126 16.90 -0.41 9.48
C PRO A 126 17.45 -0.52 10.92
N PHE A 127 16.63 -1.01 11.85
CA PHE A 127 16.96 -1.29 13.24
C PHE A 127 16.05 -2.41 13.75
N LYS A 128 16.30 -2.92 14.96
CA LYS A 128 15.34 -3.79 15.65
C LYS A 128 14.16 -2.95 16.15
N PHE A 129 12.94 -3.42 15.93
CA PHE A 129 11.73 -2.75 16.42
C PHE A 129 10.56 -3.72 16.60
N ASP A 130 9.56 -3.26 17.34
CA ASP A 130 8.21 -3.81 17.31
C ASP A 130 7.26 -2.75 16.73
N LEU A 131 6.44 -3.12 15.76
CA LEU A 131 5.35 -2.30 15.26
C LEU A 131 4.03 -2.92 15.71
N LEU A 132 3.32 -2.24 16.60
CA LEU A 132 2.13 -2.77 17.24
C LEU A 132 0.90 -1.96 16.83
N CYS A 133 -0.21 -2.64 16.55
CA CYS A 133 -1.54 -2.06 16.50
C CYS A 133 -2.12 -2.01 17.91
N LEU A 134 -2.54 -0.84 18.34
CA LEU A 134 -3.20 -0.62 19.61
C LEU A 134 -4.71 -0.44 19.41
N PRO A 135 -5.52 -0.81 20.41
CA PRO A 135 -6.91 -0.35 20.50
C PRO A 135 -6.98 1.17 20.47
N ASP A 136 -8.14 1.73 20.11
CA ASP A 136 -8.37 3.15 20.28
C ASP A 136 -8.20 3.49 21.78
N PRO A 137 -7.34 4.46 22.13
CA PRO A 137 -7.11 4.82 23.52
C PRO A 137 -8.36 5.36 24.24
N ASN A 138 -9.39 5.75 23.48
CA ASN A 138 -10.67 6.20 24.01
C ASN A 138 -11.76 5.11 23.97
N ALA A 139 -11.46 3.91 23.44
CA ALA A 139 -12.41 2.81 23.45
C ALA A 139 -12.54 2.20 24.85
N PRO A 140 -13.67 1.54 25.16
CA PRO A 140 -13.83 0.76 26.38
C PRO A 140 -12.68 -0.23 26.58
N ILE A 141 -12.31 -0.45 27.85
CA ILE A 141 -11.25 -1.39 28.23
C ILE A 141 -11.58 -2.79 27.67
N GLY A 142 -10.61 -3.41 27.00
CA GLY A 142 -10.74 -4.77 26.47
C GLY A 142 -11.35 -4.88 25.06
N SER A 143 -11.57 -3.75 24.38
CA SER A 143 -12.23 -3.70 23.07
C SER A 143 -11.45 -4.35 21.90
N ALA A 144 -10.13 -4.48 21.98
CA ALA A 144 -9.34 -5.15 20.95
C ALA A 144 -7.98 -5.70 21.47
N PRO A 145 -7.43 -6.76 20.87
CA PRO A 145 -6.09 -7.23 21.16
C PRO A 145 -5.02 -6.28 20.61
N ILE A 146 -3.86 -6.23 21.28
CA ILE A 146 -2.65 -5.62 20.70
C ILE A 146 -2.08 -6.61 19.69
N ILE A 147 -1.92 -6.19 18.44
CA ILE A 147 -1.46 -7.06 17.35
C ILE A 147 -0.10 -6.58 16.85
N SER A 148 0.89 -7.48 16.83
CA SER A 148 2.18 -7.19 16.17
C SER A 148 2.04 -7.26 14.66
N LYS A 149 2.56 -6.24 13.99
CA LYS A 149 2.55 -6.14 12.52
C LYS A 149 3.81 -6.78 11.96
N ARG A 150 3.61 -7.62 10.95
CA ARG A 150 4.69 -8.22 10.15
C ARG A 150 4.75 -7.54 8.79
N ALA A 151 5.89 -7.68 8.12
CA ALA A 151 6.02 -7.28 6.72
C ALA A 151 4.92 -7.95 5.88
N LEU A 152 4.34 -7.19 4.95
CA LEU A 152 3.27 -7.66 4.06
C LEU A 152 3.77 -8.81 3.18
N GLU A 153 5.03 -8.76 2.76
CA GLU A 153 5.72 -9.83 2.02
C GLU A 153 5.70 -11.16 2.79
N CYS A 154 5.91 -11.12 4.10
CA CYS A 154 5.82 -12.31 4.95
C CYS A 154 4.40 -12.88 5.00
N ALA A 155 3.37 -12.05 4.91
CA ALA A 155 1.98 -12.52 4.84
C ALA A 155 1.70 -13.24 3.50
N PHE A 156 2.45 -12.91 2.45
CA PHE A 156 2.43 -13.59 1.15
C PHE A 156 3.45 -14.73 1.04
N GLY A 157 4.03 -15.17 2.16
CA GLY A 157 4.92 -16.33 2.20
C GLY A 157 6.38 -16.05 1.83
N ILE A 158 6.77 -14.80 1.61
CA ILE A 158 8.17 -14.43 1.35
C ILE A 158 8.90 -14.33 2.71
N PRO A 159 9.94 -15.16 2.96
CA PRO A 159 10.73 -15.06 4.18
C PRO A 159 11.39 -13.69 4.33
N GLN A 160 11.50 -13.19 5.56
CA GLN A 160 12.07 -11.85 5.86
C GLN A 160 13.44 -11.60 5.20
N HIS A 161 14.29 -12.62 5.13
CA HIS A 161 15.64 -12.51 4.57
C HIS A 161 15.69 -12.55 3.03
N GLU A 162 14.58 -12.92 2.38
CA GLU A 162 14.41 -12.91 0.92
C GLU A 162 13.65 -11.67 0.44
N ILE A 163 13.23 -10.78 1.35
CA ILE A 163 12.60 -9.52 0.96
C ILE A 163 13.64 -8.63 0.31
N GLU A 164 13.41 -8.33 -0.97
CA GLU A 164 14.25 -7.42 -1.77
C GLU A 164 14.53 -6.09 -1.06
N PRO A 165 15.76 -5.54 -1.16
CA PRO A 165 16.10 -4.26 -0.53
C PRO A 165 15.11 -3.14 -0.88
N GLY A 166 14.61 -2.45 0.14
CA GLY A 166 13.64 -1.36 0.01
C GLY A 166 12.20 -1.80 -0.29
N ALA A 167 11.94 -3.09 -0.49
CA ALA A 167 10.60 -3.58 -0.80
C ALA A 167 9.69 -3.67 0.43
N GLU A 168 10.26 -3.91 1.62
CA GLU A 168 9.52 -4.19 2.85
C GLU A 168 8.48 -3.10 3.14
N LYS A 169 7.27 -3.55 3.47
CA LYS A 169 6.17 -2.67 3.85
C LYS A 169 5.22 -3.35 4.84
N PHE A 170 4.47 -2.55 5.57
CA PHE A 170 3.52 -3.02 6.59
C PHE A 170 2.11 -2.57 6.23
N LEU A 171 1.13 -3.46 6.40
CA LEU A 171 -0.27 -3.16 6.16
C LEU A 171 -0.95 -2.57 7.40
N LEU A 172 -1.51 -1.37 7.22
CA LEU A 172 -2.27 -0.64 8.22
C LEU A 172 -3.63 -0.23 7.65
N HIS A 173 -4.56 0.19 8.50
CA HIS A 173 -5.88 0.66 8.08
C HIS A 173 -6.19 2.07 8.56
N ASP A 174 -7.12 2.74 7.87
CA ASP A 174 -7.63 4.06 8.27
C ASP A 174 -7.93 4.13 9.77
N GLY A 175 -7.44 5.18 10.44
CA GLY A 175 -7.71 5.44 11.85
C GLY A 175 -7.02 4.50 12.85
N GLN A 176 -6.27 3.50 12.38
CA GLN A 176 -5.58 2.55 13.24
C GLN A 176 -4.54 3.28 14.12
N HIS A 177 -4.52 2.95 15.42
CA HIS A 177 -3.52 3.45 16.34
C HIS A 177 -2.31 2.52 16.35
N CYS A 178 -1.12 3.10 16.25
CA CYS A 178 0.12 2.38 16.14
C CYS A 178 1.12 2.80 17.21
N LEU A 179 1.95 1.84 17.62
CA LEU A 179 3.07 2.02 18.51
C LEU A 179 4.31 1.40 17.87
N LEU A 180 5.33 2.23 17.62
CA LEU A 180 6.65 1.78 17.23
C LEU A 180 7.57 1.81 18.44
N ARG A 181 8.10 0.65 18.82
CA ARG A 181 9.09 0.50 19.88
C ARG A 181 10.45 0.20 19.28
N ARG A 182 11.47 0.91 19.75
CA ARG A 182 12.87 0.71 19.32
C ARG A 182 13.77 0.60 20.55
N PRO A 183 14.69 -0.38 20.63
CA PRO A 183 15.60 -0.51 21.76
C PRO A 183 16.40 0.78 21.99
N GLY A 184 16.46 1.26 23.24
CA GLY A 184 17.21 2.47 23.61
C GLY A 184 16.55 3.80 23.22
N HIS A 185 15.36 3.80 22.62
CA HIS A 185 14.60 5.01 22.29
C HIS A 185 13.24 5.04 22.97
N ARG A 186 12.65 6.24 23.07
CA ARG A 186 11.26 6.41 23.50
C ARG A 186 10.32 5.80 22.46
N ASP A 187 9.24 5.20 22.95
CA ASP A 187 8.12 4.69 22.17
C ASP A 187 7.49 5.82 21.32
N VAL A 188 7.20 5.53 20.04
CA VAL A 188 6.55 6.47 19.12
C VAL A 188 5.12 6.02 18.87
N ARG A 189 4.14 6.87 19.19
CA ARG A 189 2.72 6.64 18.92
C ARG A 189 2.24 7.50 17.76
N PHE A 190 1.43 6.93 16.89
CA PHE A 190 0.80 7.65 15.79
C PHE A 190 -0.55 7.04 15.43
N LYS A 191 -1.38 7.81 14.73
CA LYS A 191 -2.66 7.38 14.19
C LYS A 191 -2.60 7.45 12.68
N VAL A 192 -3.02 6.39 12.01
CA VAL A 192 -3.17 6.37 10.55
C VAL A 192 -4.28 7.36 10.16
N PRO A 193 -4.06 8.25 9.17
CA PRO A 193 -5.08 9.18 8.71
C PRO A 193 -6.38 8.46 8.32
N ILE A 194 -7.51 9.11 8.55
CA ILE A 194 -8.81 8.64 8.07
C ILE A 194 -9.10 9.43 6.80
N ARG A 195 -9.27 8.73 5.67
CA ARG A 195 -9.66 9.39 4.42
C ARG A 195 -11.08 9.91 4.56
N ARG A 196 -11.31 11.17 4.21
CA ARG A 196 -12.68 11.72 4.17
C ARG A 196 -13.42 11.03 3.03
N ARG A 197 -14.47 10.29 3.34
CA ARG A 197 -15.39 9.73 2.35
C ARG A 197 -16.77 10.32 2.53
N PRO A 198 -17.56 10.45 1.44
CA PRO A 198 -19.00 10.57 1.57
C PRO A 198 -19.48 9.45 2.50
N LYS A 199 -20.30 9.79 3.49
CA LYS A 199 -20.91 8.80 4.37
C LYS A 199 -21.66 7.82 3.44
N PRO A 200 -21.27 6.55 3.34
CA PRO A 200 -22.04 5.62 2.51
C PRO A 200 -23.46 5.63 3.06
N GLU A 201 -24.45 5.73 2.17
CA GLU A 201 -25.83 5.49 2.57
C GLU A 201 -25.87 4.11 3.21
N ALA A 202 -26.33 4.05 4.46
CA ALA A 202 -26.48 2.78 5.14
C ALA A 202 -27.39 1.91 4.26
N ALA A 203 -26.92 0.72 3.88
CA ALA A 203 -27.77 -0.22 3.19
C ALA A 203 -29.03 -0.45 4.07
N PRO A 204 -30.24 -0.46 3.49
CA PRO A 204 -31.44 -0.74 4.26
C PRO A 204 -31.27 -2.09 4.95
N VAL A 205 -31.26 -2.07 6.28
CA VAL A 205 -31.21 -3.27 7.10
C VAL A 205 -32.67 -3.65 7.38
N ASP A 206 -33.06 -4.88 7.03
CA ASP A 206 -34.35 -5.45 7.44
C ASP A 206 -34.24 -5.92 8.90
N ALA A 207 -34.15 -4.95 9.81
CA ALA A 207 -34.05 -5.18 11.25
C ALA A 207 -34.62 -3.99 12.03
N ASP A 208 -35.24 -4.26 13.17
CA ASP A 208 -35.58 -3.24 14.14
C ASP A 208 -34.29 -2.66 14.75
N ILE A 209 -34.07 -1.36 14.57
CA ILE A 209 -32.90 -0.65 15.12
C ILE A 209 -33.32 0.00 16.44
N LEU A 210 -32.60 -0.35 17.52
CA LEU A 210 -32.73 0.31 18.81
C LEU A 210 -31.64 1.37 18.94
N ASP A 211 -32.06 2.63 19.07
CA ASP A 211 -31.16 3.75 19.30
C ASP A 211 -30.98 4.00 20.81
N PHE A 212 -29.73 4.07 21.24
CA PHE A 212 -29.37 4.48 22.60
C PHE A 212 -28.75 5.89 22.58
N PRO A 213 -28.91 6.68 23.66
CA PRO A 213 -28.33 8.02 23.73
C PRO A 213 -26.79 7.98 23.65
N GLU A 214 -26.22 8.78 22.74
CA GLU A 214 -24.78 9.03 22.67
C GLU A 214 -24.39 10.14 23.65
N TYR A 215 -23.41 9.89 24.51
CA TYR A 215 -22.85 10.93 25.39
C TYR A 215 -21.67 11.61 24.68
N GLU A 216 -21.83 12.88 24.29
CA GLU A 216 -20.72 13.67 23.75
C GLU A 216 -19.59 13.82 24.79
N THR A 217 -18.37 13.49 24.39
CA THR A 217 -17.19 13.74 25.23
C THR A 217 -16.86 15.24 25.23
N TYR A 218 -17.16 15.91 26.34
CA TYR A 218 -16.80 17.31 26.57
C TYR A 218 -15.26 17.48 26.46
N ARG A 219 -14.81 18.24 25.46
CA ARG A 219 -13.45 18.79 25.44
C ARG A 219 -13.41 19.94 26.45
N TYR A 220 -12.75 19.73 27.59
CA TYR A 220 -12.38 20.83 28.48
C TYR A 220 -11.45 21.79 27.73
N ARG A 221 -11.92 23.00 27.42
CA ARG A 221 -11.03 24.14 27.21
C ARG A 221 -10.54 24.58 28.58
N VAL A 222 -9.26 24.35 28.86
CA VAL A 222 -8.56 25.09 29.91
C VAL A 222 -8.34 26.49 29.34
N ASN A 223 -9.16 27.46 29.75
CA ASN A 223 -8.83 28.87 29.61
C ASN A 223 -8.73 29.46 31.00
N ASP A 224 -7.48 29.75 31.34
CA ASP A 224 -6.94 30.84 32.16
C ASP A 224 -7.63 31.15 33.48
N GLY A 225 -6.88 30.81 34.54
CA GLY A 225 -7.17 31.22 35.89
C GLY A 225 -7.33 32.73 36.03
N GLN A 226 -8.33 33.09 36.83
CA GLN A 226 -8.27 34.29 37.65
C GLN A 226 -8.58 33.88 39.09
N PHE A 227 -7.63 34.20 39.97
CA PHE A 227 -7.83 34.28 41.41
C PHE A 227 -8.53 35.60 41.72
N GLU A 228 -9.59 35.56 42.52
CA GLU A 228 -9.71 36.27 43.80
C GLU A 228 -10.43 35.35 44.80
#